data_AF-A0A9E4DF69-F1
#
_entry.id   AF-A0A9E4DF69-F1
#
_cell.length_a   1.000
_cell.length_b   1.000
_cell.length_c   1.000
_cell.angle_alpha   90.00
_cell.angle_beta   90.00
_cell.angle_gamma   90.00
#
_symmetry.space_group_name_H-M   'P 1'
#
loop_
_entity.id
_entity.type
_entity.pdbx_description
1 polymer ?
#
loop_
_entity_poly.entity_id
_entity_poly.type
_entity_poly.pdbx_seq_one_letter_code
_entity_poly.pdbx_strand_id
1 'polypeptide(L)'
;MLGELTRLTEGEPFLIQLYVEDLLGRGEAALDLRPDDLRALDPGFSGYFRTWWEHQQRAWKAEGTPIDEATRDALLAVLACALGPLKLAELAEVARTAHGIERIITQDTLAPLRRFLIGDGFESGYVFTHPKPAAYFHDDHFAGGPALEQTRAGFVRWGRDTVRKLDAGQLAPERGRAEGGRGRDRGAIWPDAP
;
A
#
# COMPACT_ATOMS: atom_id res chain seq x y z
N MET A 1 -1.81 13.82 -26.73
CA MET A 1 -1.46 13.73 -25.30
C MET A 1 -2.68 13.35 -24.46
N LEU A 2 -3.76 14.15 -24.41
CA LEU A 2 -4.96 13.82 -23.60
C LEU A 2 -5.65 12.50 -24.01
N GLY A 3 -5.75 12.22 -25.32
CA GLY A 3 -6.31 10.95 -25.81
C GLY A 3 -5.50 9.71 -25.40
N GLU A 4 -4.17 9.81 -25.40
CA GLU A 4 -3.29 8.72 -24.95
C GLU A 4 -3.34 8.54 -23.43
N LEU A 5 -3.42 9.63 -22.65
CA LEU A 5 -3.63 9.53 -21.21
C LEU A 5 -4.98 8.90 -20.88
N THR A 6 -6.04 9.23 -21.62
CA THR A 6 -7.36 8.61 -21.44
C THR A 6 -7.31 7.11 -21.75
N ARG A 7 -6.60 6.71 -22.81
CA ARG A 7 -6.37 5.31 -23.16
C ARG A 7 -5.58 4.58 -22.06
N LEU A 8 -4.47 5.15 -21.61
CA LEU A 8 -3.60 4.53 -20.60
C LEU A 8 -4.28 4.38 -19.25
N THR A 9 -5.12 5.33 -18.88
CA THR A 9 -5.76 5.36 -17.58
C THR A 9 -7.11 4.67 -17.57
N GLU A 10 -7.65 4.34 -18.75
CA GLU A 10 -9.00 3.80 -18.91
C GLU A 10 -10.08 4.68 -18.24
N GLY A 11 -9.81 5.99 -18.14
CA GLY A 11 -10.65 6.96 -17.45
C GLY A 11 -10.56 6.92 -15.92
N GLU A 12 -9.62 6.17 -15.35
CA GLU A 12 -9.41 6.07 -13.90
C GLU A 12 -8.66 7.32 -13.36
N PRO A 13 -9.30 8.15 -12.51
CA PRO A 13 -8.72 9.44 -12.11
C PRO A 13 -7.45 9.33 -11.27
N PHE A 14 -7.34 8.31 -10.42
CA PHE A 14 -6.15 8.11 -9.58
C PHE A 14 -4.94 7.73 -10.45
N LEU A 15 -5.13 6.97 -11.51
CA LEU A 15 -4.10 6.57 -12.46
C LEU A 15 -3.65 7.77 -13.30
N ILE A 16 -4.56 8.70 -13.65
CA ILE A 16 -4.19 10.00 -14.22
C ILE A 16 -3.26 10.75 -13.27
N GLN A 17 -3.63 10.86 -12.00
CA GLN A 17 -2.79 11.51 -10.98
C GLN A 17 -1.41 10.84 -10.90
N LEU A 18 -1.36 9.51 -10.92
CA LEU A 18 -0.11 8.78 -10.86
C LEU A 18 0.82 9.11 -12.04
N TYR A 19 0.29 9.06 -13.27
CA TYR A 19 1.06 9.45 -14.45
C TYR A 19 1.49 10.93 -14.40
N VAL A 20 0.61 11.84 -14.00
CA VAL A 20 0.94 13.27 -13.90
C VAL A 20 2.06 13.52 -12.90
N GLU A 21 1.99 12.94 -11.72
CA GLU A 21 3.04 13.04 -10.69
C GLU A 21 4.37 12.43 -11.17
N ASP A 22 4.35 11.30 -11.91
CA ASP A 22 5.57 10.73 -12.51
C ASP A 22 6.16 11.63 -13.60
N LEU A 23 5.31 12.30 -14.39
CA LEU A 23 5.76 13.29 -15.38
C LEU A 23 6.36 14.49 -14.66
N LEU A 24 5.67 15.09 -13.69
CA LEU A 24 6.17 16.25 -12.95
C LEU A 24 7.47 15.95 -12.18
N GLY A 25 7.61 14.76 -11.61
CA GLY A 25 8.82 14.31 -10.91
C GLY A 25 10.05 14.19 -11.81
N ARG A 26 9.87 14.11 -13.14
CA ARG A 26 10.97 14.09 -14.13
C ARG A 26 11.50 15.49 -14.48
N GLY A 27 10.89 16.56 -13.96
CA GLY A 27 11.37 17.94 -14.18
C GLY A 27 11.46 18.29 -15.67
N GLU A 28 12.59 18.85 -16.13
CA GLU A 28 12.80 19.18 -17.55
C GLU A 28 12.74 17.96 -18.49
N ALA A 29 13.05 16.74 -18.01
CA ALA A 29 12.90 15.53 -18.82
C ALA A 29 11.44 15.16 -19.12
N ALA A 30 10.48 15.76 -18.39
CA ALA A 30 9.05 15.65 -18.69
C ALA A 30 8.64 16.44 -19.93
N LEU A 31 9.38 17.51 -20.26
CA LEU A 31 9.14 18.34 -21.45
C LEU A 31 9.56 17.60 -22.74
N ASP A 32 10.40 16.57 -22.62
CA ASP A 32 10.85 15.72 -23.72
C ASP A 32 9.95 14.50 -23.95
N LEU A 33 8.94 14.25 -23.11
CA LEU A 33 8.01 13.14 -23.29
C LEU A 33 7.09 13.39 -24.50
N ARG A 34 7.29 12.59 -25.53
CA ARG A 34 6.51 12.64 -26.76
C ARG A 34 5.25 11.80 -26.61
N PRO A 35 4.17 12.13 -27.33
CA PRO A 35 2.98 11.28 -27.41
C PRO A 35 3.30 9.83 -27.82
N ASP A 36 4.35 9.61 -28.61
CA ASP A 36 4.78 8.27 -29.01
C ASP A 36 5.38 7.45 -27.86
N ASP A 37 6.01 8.09 -26.87
CA ASP A 37 6.51 7.41 -25.67
C ASP A 37 5.35 6.86 -24.82
N LEU A 38 4.19 7.55 -24.84
CA LEU A 38 2.97 7.09 -24.17
C LEU A 38 2.25 5.98 -24.94
N ARG A 39 2.44 5.86 -26.26
CA ARG A 39 1.83 4.79 -27.07
C ARG A 39 2.44 3.44 -26.78
N ALA A 40 3.72 3.40 -26.42
CA ALA A 40 4.42 2.16 -26.08
C ALA A 40 4.01 1.59 -24.71
N LEU A 41 3.27 2.36 -23.90
CA LEU A 41 2.81 1.92 -22.58
C LEU A 41 1.49 1.16 -22.70
N ASP A 42 1.42 0.07 -21.93
CA ASP A 42 0.18 -0.70 -21.77
C ASP A 42 -0.79 0.06 -20.85
N PRO A 43 -2.10 -0.07 -21.09
CA PRO A 43 -3.11 0.61 -20.29
C PRO A 43 -3.34 -0.05 -18.92
N GLY A 44 -4.05 0.68 -18.06
CA GLY A 44 -4.50 0.24 -16.74
C GLY A 44 -3.39 0.18 -15.69
N PHE A 45 -3.78 -0.22 -14.48
CA PHE A 45 -2.85 -0.34 -13.35
C PHE A 45 -1.74 -1.35 -13.63
N SER A 46 -2.03 -2.44 -14.35
CA SER A 46 -1.01 -3.44 -14.70
C SER A 46 0.10 -2.84 -15.57
N GLY A 47 -0.27 -2.08 -16.61
CA GLY A 47 0.70 -1.39 -17.45
C GLY A 47 1.52 -0.38 -16.66
N TYR A 48 0.84 0.45 -15.86
CA TYR A 48 1.50 1.45 -15.02
C TYR A 48 2.50 0.83 -14.03
N PHE A 49 2.06 -0.13 -13.20
CA PHE A 49 2.91 -0.70 -12.15
C PHE A 49 4.10 -1.46 -12.72
N ARG A 50 3.95 -2.17 -13.86
CA ARG A 50 5.07 -2.83 -14.54
C ARG A 50 6.13 -1.82 -14.96
N THR A 51 5.74 -0.79 -15.70
CA THR A 51 6.68 0.25 -16.16
C THR A 51 7.31 0.98 -14.98
N TRP A 52 6.50 1.39 -14.00
CA TRP A 52 6.99 2.06 -12.79
C TRP A 52 8.01 1.18 -12.06
N TRP A 53 7.72 -0.10 -11.86
CA TRP A 53 8.61 -1.03 -11.17
C TRP A 53 9.95 -1.20 -11.90
N GLU A 54 9.94 -1.32 -13.22
CA GLU A 54 11.16 -1.41 -14.03
C GLU A 54 12.04 -0.16 -13.90
N HIS A 55 11.45 1.03 -13.90
CA HIS A 55 12.19 2.28 -13.70
C HIS A 55 12.76 2.38 -12.29
N GLN A 56 11.94 2.07 -11.29
CA GLN A 56 12.34 2.19 -9.89
C GLN A 56 13.41 1.17 -9.49
N GLN A 57 13.32 -0.08 -9.94
CA GLN A 57 14.37 -1.07 -9.67
C GLN A 57 15.75 -0.61 -10.16
N ARG A 58 15.81 0.10 -11.29
CA ARG A 58 17.07 0.67 -11.79
C ARG A 58 17.58 1.78 -10.86
N ALA A 59 16.70 2.66 -10.41
CA ALA A 59 17.04 3.74 -9.47
C ALA A 59 17.49 3.20 -8.10
N TRP A 60 16.72 2.31 -7.48
CA TRP A 60 17.06 1.76 -6.16
C TRP A 60 18.34 0.92 -6.16
N LYS A 61 18.65 0.24 -7.28
CA LYS A 61 19.93 -0.44 -7.44
C LYS A 61 21.10 0.55 -7.45
N ALA A 62 20.94 1.72 -8.06
CA ALA A 62 21.96 2.77 -8.06
C ALA A 62 22.11 3.42 -6.66
N GLU A 63 21.02 3.53 -5.90
CA GLU A 63 20.97 4.13 -4.56
C GLU A 63 21.30 3.15 -3.42
N GLY A 64 21.48 1.86 -3.73
CA GLY A 64 21.81 0.83 -2.73
C GLY A 64 20.65 0.45 -1.82
N THR A 65 19.40 0.72 -2.21
CA THR A 65 18.18 0.44 -1.43
C THR A 65 17.25 -0.61 -2.07
N PRO A 66 17.76 -1.74 -2.63
CA PRO A 66 16.89 -2.68 -3.31
C PRO A 66 15.99 -3.43 -2.32
N ILE A 67 14.67 -3.27 -2.48
CA ILE A 67 13.73 -4.28 -2.03
C ILE A 67 13.69 -5.39 -3.09
N ASP A 68 13.83 -6.64 -2.67
CA ASP A 68 13.67 -7.76 -3.60
C ASP A 68 12.19 -8.03 -3.89
N GLU A 69 11.94 -8.65 -5.02
CA GLU A 69 10.60 -8.95 -5.53
C GLU A 69 9.76 -9.78 -4.56
N ALA A 70 10.34 -10.80 -3.91
CA ALA A 70 9.60 -11.64 -2.97
C ALA A 70 9.16 -10.86 -1.73
N THR A 71 10.06 -10.04 -1.16
CA THR A 71 9.72 -9.15 -0.03
C THR A 71 8.66 -8.12 -0.44
N ARG A 72 8.79 -7.50 -1.62
CA ARG A 72 7.80 -6.56 -2.16
C ARG A 72 6.43 -7.21 -2.27
N ASP A 73 6.35 -8.36 -2.93
CA ASP A 73 5.07 -9.02 -3.21
C ASP A 73 4.40 -9.50 -1.93
N ALA A 74 5.19 -10.02 -0.97
CA ALA A 74 4.67 -10.37 0.34
C ALA A 74 4.05 -9.15 1.03
N LEU A 75 4.73 -8.01 1.05
CA LEU A 75 4.22 -6.79 1.70
C LEU A 75 2.97 -6.24 1.01
N LEU A 76 2.95 -6.20 -0.33
CA LEU A 76 1.79 -5.75 -1.10
C LEU A 76 0.60 -6.69 -0.93
N ALA A 77 0.82 -8.01 -0.92
CA ALA A 77 -0.25 -8.98 -0.69
C ALA A 77 -0.86 -8.83 0.72
N VAL A 78 -0.02 -8.63 1.75
CA VAL A 78 -0.47 -8.37 3.12
C VAL A 78 -1.32 -7.12 3.19
N LEU A 79 -0.85 -6.01 2.61
CA LEU A 79 -1.58 -4.73 2.60
C LEU A 79 -2.87 -4.80 1.76
N ALA A 80 -2.89 -5.56 0.67
CA ALA A 80 -4.08 -5.74 -0.16
C ALA A 80 -5.17 -6.56 0.55
N CYS A 81 -4.79 -7.44 1.47
CA CYS A 81 -5.72 -8.20 2.31
C CYS A 81 -6.11 -7.48 3.62
N ALA A 82 -5.41 -6.39 3.98
CA ALA A 82 -5.61 -5.72 5.25
C ALA A 82 -6.94 -4.96 5.29
N LEU A 83 -7.73 -5.14 6.35
CA LEU A 83 -8.99 -4.42 6.56
C LEU A 83 -8.80 -3.05 7.22
N GLY A 84 -7.56 -2.67 7.54
CA GLY A 84 -7.21 -1.42 8.18
C GLY A 84 -5.70 -1.21 8.24
N PRO A 85 -5.24 -0.07 8.76
CA PRO A 85 -3.83 0.26 8.83
C PRO A 85 -3.05 -0.74 9.70
N LEU A 86 -1.91 -1.23 9.19
CA LEU A 86 -1.03 -2.16 9.91
C LEU A 86 0.22 -1.47 10.43
N LYS A 87 0.54 -1.65 11.71
CA LYS A 87 1.84 -1.21 12.24
C LYS A 87 2.96 -2.00 11.56
N LEU A 88 4.16 -1.41 11.51
CA LEU A 88 5.33 -2.02 10.88
C LEU A 88 5.63 -3.42 11.45
N ALA A 89 5.51 -3.58 12.77
CA ALA A 89 5.71 -4.85 13.44
C ALA A 89 4.66 -5.90 13.04
N GLU A 90 3.40 -5.49 12.86
CA GLU A 90 2.31 -6.38 12.46
C GLU A 90 2.46 -6.81 11.01
N LEU A 91 2.74 -5.85 10.13
CA LEU A 91 3.03 -6.09 8.72
C LEU A 91 4.21 -7.07 8.56
N ALA A 92 5.29 -6.88 9.31
CA ALA A 92 6.44 -7.76 9.29
C ALA A 92 6.11 -9.17 9.78
N GLU A 93 5.34 -9.29 10.86
CA GLU A 93 4.98 -10.58 11.44
C GLU A 93 4.05 -11.39 10.52
N VAL A 94 3.05 -10.72 9.91
CA VAL A 94 2.17 -11.36 8.94
C VAL A 94 2.95 -11.75 7.68
N ALA A 95 3.84 -10.90 7.17
CA ALA A 95 4.68 -11.24 6.02
C ALA A 95 5.58 -12.45 6.30
N ARG A 96 6.22 -12.52 7.48
CA ARG A 96 7.00 -13.69 7.91
C ARG A 96 6.13 -14.94 8.00
N THR A 97 4.98 -14.83 8.67
CA THR A 97 4.08 -15.95 8.93
C THR A 97 3.41 -16.48 7.66
N ALA A 98 3.08 -15.60 6.71
CA ALA A 98 2.39 -15.94 5.46
C ALA A 98 3.36 -16.45 4.40
N HIS A 99 4.48 -15.75 4.20
CA HIS A 99 5.35 -15.87 3.04
C HIS A 99 6.78 -16.31 3.36
N GLY A 100 7.11 -16.53 4.64
CA GLY A 100 8.46 -16.95 5.05
C GLY A 100 9.53 -15.88 4.87
N ILE A 101 9.13 -14.60 4.90
CA ILE A 101 10.09 -13.48 4.80
C ILE A 101 10.89 -13.38 6.11
N GLU A 102 12.15 -13.85 6.07
CA GLU A 102 13.04 -13.79 7.23
C GLU A 102 13.82 -12.47 7.36
N ARG A 103 13.81 -11.65 6.30
CA ARG A 103 14.47 -10.33 6.32
C ARG A 103 13.85 -9.43 7.38
N ILE A 104 14.69 -8.60 7.99
CA ILE A 104 14.26 -7.51 8.85
C ILE A 104 13.56 -6.45 7.99
N ILE A 105 12.27 -6.26 8.23
CA ILE A 105 11.45 -5.24 7.55
C ILE A 105 11.51 -3.95 8.38
N THR A 106 12.00 -2.88 7.76
CA THR A 106 12.12 -1.53 8.35
C THR A 106 11.29 -0.52 7.57
N GLN A 107 11.17 0.72 8.05
CA GLN A 107 10.56 1.80 7.26
C GLN A 107 11.29 2.01 5.92
N ASP A 108 12.62 1.84 5.90
CA ASP A 108 13.42 1.94 4.67
C ASP A 108 13.08 0.82 3.67
N THR A 109 12.65 -0.35 4.15
CA THR A 109 12.16 -1.42 3.28
C THR A 109 10.92 -0.98 2.51
N LEU A 110 10.07 -0.13 3.11
CA LEU A 110 8.87 0.41 2.50
C LEU A 110 9.09 1.74 1.78
N ALA A 111 10.27 2.39 1.92
CA ALA A 111 10.59 3.63 1.23
C ALA A 111 10.27 3.57 -0.29
N PRO A 112 10.64 2.49 -1.01
CA PRO A 112 10.19 2.21 -2.37
C PRO A 112 8.68 2.36 -2.63
N LEU A 113 7.85 1.93 -1.69
CA LEU A 113 6.39 1.84 -1.85
C LEU A 113 5.65 3.07 -1.30
N ARG A 114 6.34 4.03 -0.67
CA ARG A 114 5.72 5.17 0.03
C ARG A 114 4.76 5.99 -0.82
N ARG A 115 4.97 6.05 -2.13
CA ARG A 115 4.07 6.74 -3.05
C ARG A 115 2.65 6.15 -3.06
N PHE A 116 2.52 4.86 -2.75
CA PHE A 116 1.24 4.17 -2.70
C PHE A 116 0.73 3.95 -1.28
N LEU A 117 1.48 4.35 -0.25
CA LEU A 117 1.17 4.07 1.15
C LEU A 117 1.04 5.35 1.97
N ILE A 118 0.10 5.34 2.91
CA ILE A 118 -0.04 6.34 3.98
C ILE A 118 0.34 5.66 5.30
N GLY A 119 0.94 6.43 6.20
CA GLY A 119 1.31 5.98 7.54
C GLY A 119 2.82 6.00 7.76
N ASP A 120 3.21 5.92 9.03
CA ASP A 120 4.60 5.83 9.47
C ASP A 120 4.93 4.43 10.01
N GLY A 121 3.93 3.56 10.18
CA GLY A 121 4.06 2.23 10.74
C GLY A 121 4.16 2.20 12.27
N PHE A 122 4.07 3.34 12.95
CA PHE A 122 4.21 3.47 14.40
C PHE A 122 3.01 4.18 15.03
N GLU A 123 2.81 5.48 14.78
CA GLU A 123 1.63 6.21 15.25
C GLU A 123 0.43 5.92 14.35
N SER A 124 0.66 5.84 13.04
CA SER A 124 -0.32 5.48 12.02
C SER A 124 0.16 4.25 11.25
N GLY A 125 -0.64 3.19 11.22
CA GLY A 125 -0.29 1.99 10.44
C GLY A 125 -0.21 2.29 8.94
N TYR A 126 0.46 1.42 8.19
CA TYR A 126 0.50 1.48 6.75
C TYR A 126 -0.82 1.00 6.13
N VAL A 127 -1.31 1.76 5.16
CA VAL A 127 -2.46 1.45 4.31
C VAL A 127 -2.23 2.04 2.92
N PHE A 128 -2.88 1.52 1.89
CA PHE A 128 -2.82 2.15 0.57
C PHE A 128 -3.41 3.58 0.59
N THR A 129 -2.82 4.47 -0.21
CA THR A 129 -3.27 5.85 -0.39
C THR A 129 -4.67 5.95 -0.98
N HIS A 130 -5.08 4.95 -1.75
CA HIS A 130 -6.38 4.88 -2.39
C HIS A 130 -6.88 3.43 -2.44
N PRO A 131 -8.21 3.17 -2.48
CA PRO A 131 -8.73 1.82 -2.59
C PRO A 131 -8.34 1.09 -3.89
N LYS A 132 -8.03 1.84 -4.96
CA LYS A 132 -7.74 1.25 -6.29
C LYS A 132 -6.46 0.42 -6.34
N PRO A 133 -5.30 0.87 -5.83
CA PRO A 133 -4.13 0.00 -5.65
C PRO A 133 -4.45 -1.29 -4.88
N ALA A 134 -5.20 -1.20 -3.78
CA ALA A 134 -5.57 -2.38 -3.00
C ALA A 134 -6.39 -3.36 -3.83
N ALA A 135 -7.41 -2.87 -4.55
CA ALA A 135 -8.23 -3.67 -5.46
C ALA A 135 -7.39 -4.26 -6.59
N TYR A 136 -6.50 -3.49 -7.23
CA TYR A 136 -5.61 -3.99 -8.28
C TYR A 136 -4.72 -5.13 -7.77
N PHE A 137 -4.06 -4.96 -6.62
CA PHE A 137 -3.19 -6.02 -6.09
C PHE A 137 -3.99 -7.28 -5.71
N HIS A 138 -5.19 -7.09 -5.16
CA HIS A 138 -6.05 -8.18 -4.72
C HIS A 138 -6.76 -8.91 -5.88
N ASP A 139 -7.38 -8.18 -6.80
CA ASP A 139 -8.31 -8.74 -7.80
C ASP A 139 -7.63 -9.03 -9.14
N ASP A 140 -6.47 -8.42 -9.41
CA ASP A 140 -5.76 -8.57 -10.68
C ASP A 140 -4.34 -9.13 -10.49
N HIS A 141 -3.46 -8.45 -9.73
CA HIS A 141 -2.03 -8.77 -9.69
C HIS A 141 -1.74 -10.13 -9.04
N PHE A 142 -2.38 -10.43 -7.91
CA PHE A 142 -2.25 -11.71 -7.21
C PHE A 142 -3.39 -12.70 -7.52
N ALA A 143 -4.25 -12.37 -8.48
CA ALA A 143 -5.40 -13.19 -8.83
C ALA A 143 -4.97 -14.57 -9.32
N GLY A 144 -5.61 -15.62 -8.78
CA GLY A 144 -5.29 -17.02 -9.12
C GLY A 144 -3.94 -17.52 -8.59
N GLY A 145 -3.14 -16.67 -7.95
CA GLY A 145 -1.89 -17.06 -7.28
C GLY A 145 -2.10 -17.49 -5.82
N PRO A 146 -1.10 -18.15 -5.22
CA PRO A 146 -1.19 -18.60 -3.82
C PRO A 146 -1.05 -17.45 -2.80
N ALA A 147 -0.57 -16.28 -3.23
CA ALA A 147 -0.17 -15.19 -2.34
C ALA A 147 -1.31 -14.67 -1.46
N LEU A 148 -2.52 -14.51 -2.00
CA LEU A 148 -3.68 -14.03 -1.21
C LEU A 148 -4.11 -15.07 -0.19
N GLU A 149 -4.21 -16.34 -0.59
CA GLU A 149 -4.59 -17.43 0.32
C GLU A 149 -3.54 -17.64 1.43
N GLN A 150 -2.26 -17.58 1.09
CA GLN A 150 -1.16 -17.60 2.06
C GLN A 150 -1.25 -16.42 3.03
N THR A 151 -1.56 -15.23 2.52
CA THR A 151 -1.74 -14.01 3.32
C THR A 151 -2.92 -14.14 4.29
N ARG A 152 -4.09 -14.55 3.81
CA ARG A 152 -5.28 -14.78 4.67
C ARG A 152 -4.98 -15.82 5.74
N ALA A 153 -4.35 -16.94 5.37
CA ALA A 153 -3.93 -17.96 6.33
C ALA A 153 -2.89 -17.41 7.33
N GLY A 154 -2.01 -16.51 6.88
CA GLY A 154 -1.04 -15.80 7.71
C GLY A 154 -1.70 -14.92 8.76
N PHE A 155 -2.68 -14.10 8.39
CA PHE A 155 -3.48 -13.31 9.33
C PHE A 155 -4.17 -14.18 10.39
N VAL A 156 -4.76 -15.30 9.97
CA VAL A 156 -5.41 -16.25 10.91
C VAL A 156 -4.39 -16.86 11.87
N ARG A 157 -3.21 -17.25 11.38
CA ARG A 157 -2.13 -17.78 12.24
C ARG A 157 -1.65 -16.73 13.23
N TRP A 158 -1.36 -15.52 12.75
CA TRP A 158 -0.93 -14.40 13.57
C TRP A 158 -1.96 -14.06 14.64
N GLY A 159 -3.24 -13.89 14.29
CA GLY A 159 -4.30 -13.60 15.25
C GLY A 159 -4.47 -14.70 16.32
N ARG A 160 -4.36 -15.97 15.95
CA ARG A 160 -4.39 -17.08 16.92
C ARG A 160 -3.20 -17.05 17.88
N ASP A 161 -2.02 -16.73 17.38
CA ASP A 161 -0.82 -16.60 18.20
C ASP A 161 -0.91 -15.40 19.15
N THR A 162 -1.42 -14.25 18.68
CA THR A 162 -1.69 -13.07 19.52
C THR A 162 -2.65 -13.40 20.66
N VAL A 163 -3.76 -14.09 20.39
CA VAL A 163 -4.71 -14.51 21.44
C VAL A 163 -4.04 -15.44 22.46
N ARG A 164 -3.27 -16.43 22.00
CA ARG A 164 -2.54 -17.34 22.91
C ARG A 164 -1.54 -16.58 23.80
N LYS A 165 -0.81 -15.61 23.25
CA LYS A 165 0.14 -14.79 23.99
C LYS A 165 -0.57 -13.89 25.02
N LEU A 166 -1.75 -13.38 24.70
CA LEU A 166 -2.60 -12.64 25.65
C LEU A 166 -3.08 -13.54 26.79
N ASP A 167 -3.60 -14.74 26.47
CA ASP A 167 -4.07 -15.71 27.47
C ASP A 167 -2.94 -16.16 28.41
N ALA A 168 -1.71 -16.27 27.89
CA ALA A 168 -0.52 -16.61 28.65
C ALA A 168 0.09 -15.43 29.44
N GLY A 169 -0.49 -14.22 29.35
CA GLY A 169 0.04 -13.01 29.99
C GLY A 169 1.37 -12.51 29.42
N GLN A 170 1.75 -12.97 28.22
CA GLN A 170 2.99 -12.58 27.53
C GLN A 170 2.82 -11.28 26.74
N LEU A 171 1.58 -10.88 26.46
CA LEU A 171 1.23 -9.57 25.92
C LEU A 171 0.33 -8.85 26.92
N ALA A 172 0.62 -7.57 27.17
CA ALA A 172 -0.30 -6.72 27.93
C ALA A 172 -1.50 -6.36 27.04
N PRO A 173 -2.75 -6.40 27.56
CA PRO A 173 -3.91 -5.93 26.83
C PRO A 173 -3.92 -4.39 26.76
N GLU A 174 -3.03 -3.80 25.96
CA GLU A 174 -3.02 -2.37 25.71
C GLU A 174 -3.92 -2.03 24.50
N ARG A 175 -5.11 -1.53 24.82
CA ARG A 175 -6.10 -0.84 23.96
C ARG A 175 -6.41 -1.45 22.59
N GLY A 176 -7.11 -2.59 22.59
CA GLY A 176 -8.06 -2.95 21.53
C GLY A 176 -9.33 -2.08 21.52
N ARG A 177 -9.19 -0.74 21.48
CA ARG A 177 -10.31 0.20 21.28
C ARG A 177 -9.95 1.20 20.18
N ALA A 178 -10.03 0.74 18.94
CA ALA A 178 -10.48 1.63 17.87
C ALA A 178 -11.99 1.85 18.09
N GLU A 179 -12.34 3.07 18.49
CA GLU A 179 -13.47 3.84 17.95
C GLU A 179 -14.73 3.05 17.56
N GLY A 180 -15.33 2.37 18.53
CA GLY A 180 -16.70 1.88 18.47
C GLY A 180 -17.60 2.71 19.37
N GLY A 181 -18.31 3.69 18.79
CA GLY A 181 -19.56 4.30 19.26
C GLY A 181 -19.68 4.71 20.73
N ARG A 182 -19.77 6.03 20.97
CA ARG A 182 -20.73 6.54 21.97
C ARG A 182 -21.14 7.96 21.64
N GLY A 183 -22.41 8.11 21.27
CA GLY A 183 -23.08 9.39 21.21
C GLY A 183 -22.85 10.17 22.50
N ARG A 184 -22.51 11.45 22.35
CA ARG A 184 -22.70 12.44 23.39
C ARG A 184 -23.69 13.45 22.84
N ASP A 185 -24.93 13.19 23.19
CA ASP A 185 -25.93 14.21 23.44
C ASP A 185 -25.30 15.30 24.32
N ARG A 186 -25.17 16.51 23.77
CA ARG A 186 -25.02 17.77 24.50
C ARG A 186 -25.63 18.88 23.66
N GLY A 187 -26.88 19.20 23.97
CA GLY A 187 -27.31 20.55 24.34
C GLY A 187 -26.94 21.69 23.40
N ALA A 188 -27.97 22.19 22.72
CA ALA A 188 -28.02 23.50 22.10
C ALA A 188 -27.50 24.61 23.03
N ILE A 189 -26.62 25.48 22.52
CA ILE A 189 -26.57 26.92 22.87
C ILE A 189 -26.10 27.68 21.62
N TRP A 190 -27.02 28.33 20.93
CA TRP A 190 -26.71 29.48 20.07
C TRP A 190 -26.59 30.72 20.96
N PRO A 191 -25.59 31.59 20.79
CA PRO A 191 -25.72 32.98 21.19
C PRO A 191 -26.11 33.83 19.98
N ASP A 192 -27.32 34.38 20.04
CA ASP A 192 -27.74 35.52 19.23
C ASP A 192 -26.85 36.74 19.53
N ALA A 193 -26.62 37.51 18.46
CA ALA A 193 -25.96 38.79 18.46
C ALA A 193 -26.70 39.84 19.32
N PRO A 194 -25.98 40.91 19.69
CA PRO A 194 -26.45 42.25 19.36
C PRO A 194 -25.61 42.91 18.26
#